data_AF-A0A8E2EVX9-F1
#
_entry.id   AF-A0A8E2EVX9-F1
#
_cell.length_a   1.000
_cell.length_b   1.000
_cell.length_c   1.000
_cell.angle_alpha   90.00
_cell.angle_beta   90.00
_cell.angle_gamma   90.00
#
_symmetry.space_group_name_H-M   'P 1'
#
loop_
_entity.id
_entity.type
_entity.pdbx_description
1 polymer ?
#
loop_
_entity_poly.entity_id
_entity_poly.type
_entity_poly.pdbx_seq_one_letter_code
_entity_poly.pdbx_strand_id
1 'polypeptide(L)'
;MWGISYWAVPIFSSLVWLAMLLAMLITWTTEGSPHYPSMDPSQHIAYISDVGAQGLKPLFIAMSAVTVVTFDLAFILERWLRHTGRLAHNTSLTQKILSFLSIIAAIAGGVGLILLSIFDTLRHPHLHDGFLVLFIAGYIISAIFICAEYQRLGIHFREHSVLRYSFWIKLFFILVEIAMAIAFGVCQNQGKYNAAAVLEWIIALIFFFYVLSFFIDFMPAVRKKHHQSRATEMDVAMEQGDATLSSRHHRNGASNGYMNGYGDGYTNGHTNGQNNGYENDHQQNGVVKPTEPVPASQNF
;
A
#
# COMPACT_ATOMS: atom_id res chain seq x y z
N MET A 1 4.64 -21.08 0.08
CA MET A 1 4.70 -19.79 0.82
C MET A 1 3.29 -19.44 1.23
N TRP A 2 2.99 -19.37 2.53
CA TRP A 2 1.65 -19.03 3.03
C TRP A 2 1.26 -17.64 2.48
N GLY A 3 0.27 -17.62 1.61
CA GLY A 3 -0.21 -16.41 0.93
C GLY A 3 -1.03 -15.56 1.89
N ILE A 4 -0.37 -14.94 2.88
CA ILE A 4 -1.02 -13.93 3.70
C ILE A 4 -1.45 -12.82 2.75
N SER A 5 -2.76 -12.70 2.58
CA SER A 5 -3.41 -11.69 1.78
C SER A 5 -3.34 -10.38 2.54
N TYR A 6 -2.18 -9.69 2.55
CA TYR A 6 -1.94 -8.51 3.38
C TYR A 6 -3.01 -7.41 3.18
N TRP A 7 -3.58 -7.33 1.98
CA TRP A 7 -4.68 -6.42 1.65
C TRP A 7 -6.02 -6.76 2.33
N ALA A 8 -6.20 -8.00 2.79
CA ALA A 8 -7.42 -8.44 3.48
C ALA A 8 -7.47 -7.97 4.94
N VAL A 9 -6.33 -7.62 5.54
CA VAL A 9 -6.26 -7.20 6.95
C VAL A 9 -7.06 -5.91 7.21
N PRO A 10 -6.85 -4.79 6.50
CA PRO A 10 -7.65 -3.58 6.70
C PRO A 10 -9.12 -3.79 6.31
N ILE A 11 -9.41 -4.63 5.33
CA ILE A 11 -10.80 -4.98 4.96
C ILE A 11 -11.49 -5.70 6.12
N PHE A 12 -10.85 -6.74 6.66
CA PHE A 12 -11.38 -7.48 7.80
C PHE A 12 -11.63 -6.55 9.00
N SER A 13 -10.66 -5.72 9.36
CA SER A 13 -10.80 -4.72 10.42
C SER A 13 -12.01 -3.81 10.20
N SER A 14 -12.14 -3.22 9.01
CA SER A 14 -13.25 -2.34 8.67
C SER A 14 -14.62 -3.05 8.73
N LEU A 15 -14.70 -4.31 8.28
CA LEU A 15 -15.95 -5.06 8.30
C LEU A 15 -16.36 -5.46 9.72
N VAL A 16 -15.40 -5.79 10.59
CA VAL A 16 -15.68 -6.03 12.02
C VAL A 16 -16.24 -4.76 12.66
N TRP A 17 -15.62 -3.61 12.41
CA TRP A 17 -16.11 -2.32 12.88
C TRP A 17 -17.53 -2.02 12.40
N LEU A 18 -17.77 -2.16 11.09
CA LEU A 18 -19.10 -1.94 10.51
C LEU A 18 -20.15 -2.89 11.09
N ALA A 19 -19.82 -4.18 11.22
CA ALA A 19 -20.72 -5.17 11.78
C ALA A 19 -21.10 -4.83 13.23
N MET A 20 -20.16 -4.33 14.03
CA MET A 20 -20.42 -3.86 15.39
C MET A 20 -21.40 -2.68 15.41
N LEU A 21 -21.16 -1.65 14.59
CA LEU A 21 -22.03 -0.48 14.49
C LEU A 21 -23.44 -0.85 14.04
N LEU A 22 -23.54 -1.69 13.01
CA LEU A 22 -24.84 -2.16 12.51
C LEU A 22 -25.56 -2.99 13.56
N ALA A 23 -24.88 -3.90 14.27
CA ALA A 23 -25.48 -4.69 15.33
C ALA A 23 -26.08 -3.80 16.43
N MET A 24 -25.33 -2.79 16.88
CA MET A 24 -25.80 -1.85 17.89
C MET A 24 -26.99 -1.01 17.41
N LEU A 25 -26.89 -0.43 16.21
CA LEU A 25 -27.94 0.42 15.65
C LEU A 25 -29.22 -0.36 15.39
N ILE A 26 -29.10 -1.56 14.79
CA ILE A 26 -30.23 -2.44 14.51
C ILE A 26 -30.88 -2.87 15.83
N THR A 27 -30.11 -3.32 16.82
CA THR A 27 -30.67 -3.74 18.10
C THR A 27 -31.46 -2.60 18.75
N TRP A 28 -30.85 -1.42 18.88
CA TRP A 28 -31.52 -0.25 19.48
C TRP A 28 -32.79 0.15 18.73
N THR A 29 -32.79 0.15 17.40
CA THR A 29 -33.98 0.49 16.60
C THR A 29 -35.07 -0.59 16.66
N THR A 30 -34.70 -1.87 16.68
CA THR A 30 -35.66 -2.98 16.80
C THR A 30 -36.31 -3.08 18.18
N GLU A 31 -35.64 -2.59 19.22
CA GLU A 31 -36.18 -2.46 20.58
C GLU A 31 -37.11 -1.24 20.75
N GLY A 32 -37.34 -0.46 19.69
CA GLY A 32 -38.19 0.74 19.73
C GLY A 32 -37.47 1.98 20.25
N SER A 33 -36.15 2.06 20.09
CA SER A 33 -35.31 3.19 20.51
C SER A 33 -35.45 3.54 22.00
N PRO A 34 -35.18 2.58 22.91
CA PRO A 34 -35.31 2.81 24.35
C PRO A 34 -34.40 3.95 24.82
N HIS A 35 -34.88 4.67 25.84
CA HIS A 35 -34.11 5.66 26.56
C HIS A 35 -33.30 4.97 27.66
N TYR A 36 -31.98 4.97 27.52
CA TYR A 36 -31.09 4.26 28.44
C TYR A 36 -30.71 5.10 29.66
N PRO A 37 -30.33 4.48 30.80
CA PRO A 37 -29.93 5.21 32.00
C PRO A 37 -28.66 6.07 31.86
N SER A 38 -27.85 5.82 30.83
CA SER A 38 -26.66 6.63 30.51
C SER A 38 -26.99 7.89 29.69
N MET A 39 -28.22 8.00 29.18
CA MET A 39 -28.67 9.13 28.37
C MET A 39 -29.09 10.31 29.26
N ASP A 40 -28.87 11.53 28.78
CA ASP A 40 -29.42 12.73 29.40
C ASP A 40 -30.96 12.77 29.25
N PRO A 41 -31.73 13.30 30.22
CA PRO A 41 -33.20 13.34 30.12
C PRO A 41 -33.76 14.02 28.85
N SER A 42 -33.00 14.93 28.23
CA SER A 42 -33.37 15.62 26.99
C SER A 42 -32.94 14.89 25.70
N GLN A 43 -32.24 13.76 25.85
CA GLN A 43 -31.73 12.95 24.75
C GLN A 43 -32.78 11.94 24.27
N HIS A 44 -32.95 11.85 22.97
CA HIS A 44 -33.88 10.93 22.28
C HIS A 44 -33.16 9.97 21.34
N ILE A 45 -31.95 10.31 20.92
CA ILE A 45 -31.08 9.47 20.08
C ILE A 45 -29.93 8.96 20.96
N ALA A 46 -29.81 7.65 21.11
CA ALA A 46 -28.72 7.04 21.88
C ALA A 46 -27.36 7.24 21.19
N TYR A 47 -26.33 7.58 21.96
CA TYR A 47 -24.94 7.46 21.52
C TYR A 47 -24.60 5.98 21.27
N ILE A 48 -23.60 5.71 20.45
CA ILE A 48 -23.01 4.36 20.29
C ILE A 48 -22.60 3.84 21.66
N SER A 49 -21.97 4.70 22.46
CA SER A 49 -21.54 4.40 23.82
C SER A 49 -22.69 4.09 24.78
N ASP A 50 -23.87 4.71 24.61
CA ASP A 50 -25.07 4.40 25.40
C ASP A 50 -25.55 2.97 25.12
N VAL A 51 -25.66 2.60 23.84
CA VAL A 51 -26.04 1.25 23.42
C VAL A 51 -24.99 0.24 23.90
N GLY A 52 -23.71 0.60 23.75
CA GLY A 52 -22.55 -0.18 24.17
C GLY A 52 -22.41 -0.33 25.70
N ALA A 53 -23.11 0.48 26.50
CA ALA A 53 -23.13 0.34 27.95
C ALA A 53 -24.15 -0.70 28.45
N GLN A 54 -25.07 -1.16 27.60
CA GLN A 54 -26.14 -2.08 28.00
C GLN A 54 -25.78 -3.56 27.76
N GLY A 55 -26.77 -4.38 27.38
CA GLY A 55 -26.58 -5.81 27.10
C GLY A 55 -25.55 -6.11 25.99
N LEU A 56 -25.31 -5.15 25.09
CA LEU A 56 -24.33 -5.28 24.00
C LEU A 56 -22.89 -4.94 24.40
N LYS A 57 -22.61 -4.63 25.67
CA LYS A 57 -21.25 -4.32 26.15
C LYS A 57 -20.20 -5.39 25.78
N PRO A 58 -20.44 -6.70 25.95
CA PRO A 58 -19.47 -7.71 25.54
C PRO A 58 -19.18 -7.69 24.04
N LEU A 59 -20.19 -7.44 23.21
CA LEU A 59 -20.05 -7.28 21.76
C LEU A 59 -19.23 -6.02 21.44
N PHE A 60 -19.48 -4.91 22.14
CA PHE A 60 -18.72 -3.68 21.96
C PHE A 60 -17.23 -3.88 22.22
N ILE A 61 -16.90 -4.51 23.35
CA ILE A 61 -15.50 -4.76 23.75
C ILE A 61 -14.82 -5.70 22.76
N ALA A 62 -15.45 -6.85 22.46
CA ALA A 62 -14.84 -7.86 21.61
C ALA A 62 -14.58 -7.33 20.19
N MET A 63 -15.58 -6.68 19.58
CA MET A 63 -15.47 -6.20 18.21
C MET A 63 -14.57 -4.96 18.10
N SER A 64 -14.57 -4.07 19.11
CA SER A 64 -13.61 -2.96 19.18
C SER A 64 -12.18 -3.46 19.27
N ALA A 65 -11.91 -4.43 20.15
CA ALA A 65 -10.58 -5.02 20.32
C ALA A 65 -10.09 -5.69 19.02
N VAL A 66 -10.94 -6.50 18.39
CA VAL A 66 -10.60 -7.14 17.11
C VAL A 66 -10.33 -6.09 16.03
N THR A 67 -11.17 -5.06 15.94
CA THR A 67 -11.01 -3.96 14.96
C THR A 67 -9.64 -3.31 15.10
N VAL A 68 -9.29 -2.82 16.30
CA VAL A 68 -8.06 -2.01 16.46
C VAL A 68 -6.80 -2.86 16.42
N VAL A 69 -6.82 -4.08 16.97
CA VAL A 69 -5.65 -4.98 16.88
C VAL A 69 -5.35 -5.34 15.42
N THR A 70 -6.39 -5.61 14.63
CA THR A 70 -6.20 -5.89 13.21
C THR A 70 -5.89 -4.64 12.40
N PHE A 71 -6.38 -3.47 12.81
CA PHE A 71 -6.02 -2.21 12.18
C PHE A 71 -4.55 -1.85 12.44
N ASP A 72 -4.08 -1.91 13.69
CA ASP A 72 -2.67 -1.71 14.07
C ASP A 72 -1.74 -2.67 13.33
N LEU A 73 -2.19 -3.92 13.13
CA LEU A 73 -1.46 -4.89 12.30
C LEU A 73 -1.29 -4.38 10.86
N ALA A 74 -2.26 -3.65 10.29
CA ALA A 74 -2.10 -3.05 8.96
C ALA A 74 -0.93 -2.03 8.94
N PHE A 75 -0.79 -1.18 9.96
CA PHE A 75 0.36 -0.25 10.06
C PHE A 75 1.69 -1.01 10.16
N ILE A 76 1.75 -2.06 10.98
CA ILE A 76 2.96 -2.88 11.14
C ILE A 76 3.30 -3.61 9.84
N LEU A 77 2.30 -4.16 9.14
CA LEU A 77 2.48 -4.84 7.86
C LEU A 77 2.94 -3.88 6.76
N GLU A 78 2.39 -2.66 6.72
CA GLU A 78 2.84 -1.63 5.79
C GLU A 78 4.33 -1.33 6.00
N ARG A 79 4.72 -1.10 7.26
CA ARG A 79 6.11 -0.86 7.64
C ARG A 79 7.03 -2.04 7.27
N TRP A 80 6.60 -3.26 7.55
CA TRP A 80 7.36 -4.47 7.23
C TRP A 80 7.52 -4.65 5.72
N LEU A 81 6.44 -4.48 4.93
CA LEU A 81 6.49 -4.57 3.47
C LEU A 81 7.37 -3.49 2.82
N ARG A 82 7.42 -2.28 3.39
CA ARG A 82 8.37 -1.24 2.99
C ARG A 82 9.81 -1.64 3.30
N HIS A 83 10.05 -2.26 4.46
CA HIS A 83 11.37 -2.75 4.85
C HIS A 83 11.86 -3.91 3.94
N THR A 84 10.99 -4.84 3.56
CA THR A 84 11.32 -5.97 2.66
C THR A 84 11.39 -5.57 1.18
N GLY A 85 11.18 -4.30 0.83
CA GLY A 85 11.23 -3.81 -0.56
C GLY A 85 10.04 -4.22 -1.43
N ARG A 86 8.99 -4.79 -0.83
CA ARG A 86 7.73 -5.11 -1.54
C ARG A 86 6.94 -3.84 -1.83
N LEU A 87 6.95 -2.86 -0.92
CA LEU A 87 6.46 -1.49 -1.13
C LEU A 87 7.62 -0.51 -1.39
N ALA A 88 7.30 0.74 -1.78
CA ALA A 88 8.30 1.78 -1.99
C ALA A 88 9.16 1.97 -0.73
N HIS A 89 10.48 1.78 -0.88
CA HIS A 89 11.40 1.74 0.25
C HIS A 89 11.58 3.13 0.88
N ASN A 90 11.74 3.16 2.20
CA ASN A 90 11.99 4.43 2.91
C ASN A 90 13.44 4.83 2.69
N THR A 91 13.66 5.86 1.87
CA THR A 91 15.00 6.34 1.47
C THR A 91 15.67 7.18 2.57
N SER A 92 14.94 7.60 3.61
CA SER A 92 15.43 8.59 4.56
C SER A 92 15.04 8.30 6.02
N LEU A 93 15.88 8.75 6.95
CA LEU A 93 15.70 8.56 8.39
C LEU A 93 14.37 9.14 8.88
N THR A 94 13.99 10.34 8.42
CA THR A 94 12.73 10.99 8.85
C THR A 94 11.49 10.18 8.44
N GLN A 95 11.49 9.50 7.29
CA GLN A 95 10.38 8.62 6.91
C GLN A 95 10.27 7.43 7.88
N LYS A 96 11.40 6.86 8.30
CA LYS A 96 11.41 5.77 9.30
C LYS A 96 10.88 6.24 10.65
N ILE A 97 11.24 7.45 11.09
CA ILE A 97 10.75 8.05 12.35
C ILE A 97 9.24 8.31 12.26
N LEU A 98 8.76 8.95 11.18
CA LEU A 98 7.34 9.22 10.98
C LEU A 98 6.50 7.94 11.00
N SER A 99 6.97 6.90 10.30
CA SER A 99 6.32 5.59 10.29
C SER A 99 6.28 4.92 11.66
N PHE A 100 7.33 5.11 12.48
CA PHE A 100 7.35 4.56 13.84
C PHE A 100 6.43 5.34 14.78
N LEU A 101 6.41 6.67 14.68
CA LEU A 101 5.51 7.53 15.44
C LEU A 101 4.04 7.29 15.08
N SER A 102 3.73 7.01 13.80
CA SER A 102 2.36 6.67 13.40
C SER A 102 1.89 5.36 14.03
N ILE A 103 2.74 4.33 14.08
CA ILE A 103 2.42 3.06 14.73
C ILE A 103 2.16 3.25 16.23
N ILE A 104 3.03 3.99 16.93
CA ILE A 104 2.84 4.24 18.37
C ILE A 104 1.53 5.01 18.63
N ALA A 105 1.26 6.04 17.83
CA ALA A 105 0.03 6.81 17.96
C ALA A 105 -1.23 5.98 17.63
N ALA A 106 -1.16 5.09 16.63
CA ALA A 106 -2.24 4.16 16.31
C ALA A 106 -2.51 3.19 17.46
N ILE A 107 -1.47 2.58 18.03
CA ILE A 107 -1.58 1.70 19.21
C ILE A 107 -2.20 2.46 20.39
N ALA A 108 -1.76 3.71 20.65
CA ALA A 108 -2.37 4.53 21.70
C ALA A 108 -3.86 4.78 21.45
N GLY A 109 -4.24 5.08 20.20
CA GLY A 109 -5.63 5.21 19.80
C GLY A 109 -6.43 3.91 19.94
N GLY A 110 -5.84 2.78 19.56
CA GLY A 110 -6.42 1.44 19.73
C GLY A 110 -6.64 1.06 21.18
N VAL A 111 -5.65 1.33 22.05
CA VAL A 111 -5.80 1.18 23.50
C VAL A 111 -6.91 2.09 24.03
N GLY A 112 -7.00 3.33 23.57
CA GLY A 112 -8.10 4.23 23.91
C GLY A 112 -9.48 3.62 23.59
N LEU A 113 -9.65 3.04 22.41
CA LEU A 113 -10.92 2.42 22.02
C LEU A 113 -11.27 1.17 22.83
N ILE A 114 -10.28 0.33 23.15
CA ILE A 114 -10.51 -0.82 24.01
C ILE A 114 -10.92 -0.35 25.42
N LEU A 115 -10.20 0.61 25.98
CA LEU A 115 -10.47 1.10 27.32
C LEU A 115 -11.83 1.82 27.40
N LEU A 116 -12.21 2.65 26.44
CA LEU A 116 -13.54 3.30 26.44
C LEU A 116 -14.68 2.28 26.32
N SER A 117 -14.46 1.14 25.65
CA SER A 117 -15.46 0.08 25.57
C SER A 117 -15.64 -0.68 26.89
N ILE A 118 -14.58 -0.74 27.71
CA ILE A 118 -14.59 -1.37 29.04
C ILE A 118 -15.16 -0.42 30.10
N PHE A 119 -14.65 0.81 30.11
CA PHE A 119 -15.09 1.91 30.98
C PHE A 119 -16.21 2.68 30.28
N ASP A 120 -17.42 2.13 30.37
CA ASP A 120 -18.61 2.67 29.71
C ASP A 120 -19.17 3.94 30.35
N THR A 121 -20.08 4.60 29.63
CA THR A 121 -20.76 5.83 30.01
C THR A 121 -21.68 5.71 31.23
N LEU A 122 -22.17 4.51 31.55
CA LEU A 122 -23.08 4.31 32.67
C LEU A 122 -22.34 4.26 34.02
N ARG A 123 -21.20 3.55 34.07
CA ARG A 123 -20.47 3.30 35.33
C ARG A 123 -19.25 4.20 35.50
N HIS A 124 -18.61 4.62 34.41
CA HIS A 124 -17.35 5.36 34.44
C HIS A 124 -17.29 6.50 33.40
N PRO A 125 -18.26 7.44 33.38
CA PRO A 125 -18.37 8.46 32.34
C PRO A 125 -17.11 9.31 32.16
N HIS A 126 -16.47 9.77 33.24
CA HIS A 126 -15.24 10.57 33.13
C HIS A 126 -14.05 9.79 32.54
N LEU A 127 -13.95 8.48 32.82
CA LEU A 127 -12.91 7.64 32.21
C LEU A 127 -13.23 7.38 30.75
N HIS A 128 -14.51 7.12 30.44
CA HIS A 128 -15.00 6.94 29.08
C HIS A 128 -14.60 8.12 28.19
N ASP A 129 -14.89 9.35 28.63
CA ASP A 129 -14.60 10.57 27.88
C ASP A 129 -13.10 10.77 27.67
N GLY A 130 -12.29 10.50 28.70
CA GLY A 130 -10.83 10.55 28.60
C GLY A 130 -10.27 9.56 27.57
N PHE A 131 -10.79 8.34 27.54
CA PHE A 131 -10.40 7.32 26.58
C PHE A 131 -10.95 7.59 25.17
N LEU A 132 -12.11 8.23 25.03
CA LEU A 132 -12.64 8.73 23.76
C LEU A 132 -11.70 9.78 23.15
N VAL A 133 -11.23 10.73 23.96
CA VAL A 133 -10.23 11.72 23.51
C VAL A 133 -8.93 11.02 23.11
N LEU A 134 -8.45 10.04 23.88
CA LEU A 134 -7.25 9.26 23.54
C LEU A 134 -7.40 8.51 22.22
N PHE A 135 -8.56 7.88 21.99
CA PHE A 135 -8.90 7.20 20.74
C PHE A 135 -8.83 8.16 19.54
N ILE A 136 -9.57 9.26 19.60
CA ILE A 136 -9.66 10.24 18.51
C ILE A 136 -8.30 10.88 18.24
N ALA A 137 -7.64 11.39 19.29
CA ALA A 137 -6.35 12.07 19.16
C ALA A 137 -5.26 11.12 18.67
N GLY A 138 -5.21 9.88 19.18
CA GLY A 138 -4.25 8.87 18.78
C GLY A 138 -4.31 8.56 17.28
N TYR A 139 -5.51 8.30 16.75
CA TYR A 139 -5.67 8.03 15.32
C TYR A 139 -5.45 9.26 14.45
N ILE A 140 -5.86 10.46 14.86
CA ILE A 140 -5.56 11.70 14.10
C ILE A 140 -4.05 11.95 14.03
N ILE A 141 -3.34 11.86 15.16
CA ILE A 141 -1.88 12.03 15.21
C ILE A 141 -1.19 10.98 14.33
N SER A 142 -1.64 9.72 14.41
CA SER A 142 -1.14 8.64 13.56
C SER A 142 -1.31 8.96 12.07
N ALA A 143 -2.50 9.43 11.70
CA ALA A 143 -2.85 9.75 10.33
C ALA A 143 -2.06 10.94 9.79
N ILE A 144 -1.78 11.96 10.62
CA ILE A 144 -0.89 13.09 10.28
C ILE A 144 0.52 12.58 9.97
N PHE A 145 1.08 11.69 10.81
CA PHE A 145 2.42 11.13 10.57
C PHE A 145 2.48 10.27 9.31
N ILE A 146 1.44 9.48 9.04
CA ILE A 146 1.29 8.73 7.78
C ILE A 146 1.25 9.68 6.59
N CYS A 147 0.44 10.74 6.64
CA CYS A 147 0.32 11.69 5.55
C CYS A 147 1.66 12.42 5.30
N ALA A 148 2.38 12.79 6.36
CA ALA A 148 3.71 13.37 6.26
C ALA A 148 4.73 12.38 5.64
N GLU A 149 4.66 11.08 5.99
CA GLU A 149 5.48 10.04 5.36
C GLU A 149 5.17 9.93 3.86
N TYR A 150 3.89 9.87 3.49
CA TYR A 150 3.43 9.77 2.10
C TYR A 150 3.77 11.00 1.27
N GLN A 151 3.60 12.21 1.80
CA GLN A 151 3.97 13.45 1.11
C GLN A 151 5.47 13.43 0.78
N ARG A 152 6.31 13.01 1.74
CA ARG A 152 7.76 12.94 1.55
C ARG A 152 8.18 11.82 0.59
N LEU A 153 7.47 10.70 0.56
CA LEU A 153 7.67 9.64 -0.43
C LEU A 153 7.24 10.06 -1.83
N GLY A 154 6.11 10.74 -1.96
CA GLY A 154 5.49 11.15 -3.22
C GLY A 154 6.30 12.18 -4.00
N ILE A 155 7.16 12.95 -3.32
CA ILE A 155 8.13 13.86 -3.96
C ILE A 155 9.21 13.06 -4.71
N HIS A 156 9.63 11.91 -4.20
CA HIS A 156 10.71 11.08 -4.77
C HIS A 156 10.22 10.12 -5.85
N PHE A 157 9.00 9.58 -5.72
CA PHE A 157 8.45 8.59 -6.65
C PHE A 157 7.26 9.15 -7.43
N ARG A 158 7.53 10.13 -8.32
CA ARG A 158 6.49 10.82 -9.10
C ARG A 158 5.69 9.91 -10.04
N GLU A 159 6.20 8.71 -10.33
CA GLU A 159 5.63 7.76 -11.31
C GLU A 159 4.57 6.81 -10.73
N HIS A 160 4.43 6.69 -9.41
CA HIS A 160 3.43 5.81 -8.80
C HIS A 160 2.16 6.56 -8.39
N SER A 161 1.20 6.64 -9.33
CA SER A 161 -0.11 7.28 -9.12
C SER A 161 -0.91 6.71 -7.93
N VAL A 162 -0.77 5.41 -7.65
CA VAL A 162 -1.50 4.73 -6.56
C VAL A 162 -1.16 5.32 -5.17
N LEU A 163 0.09 5.70 -4.92
CA LEU A 163 0.48 6.31 -3.63
C LEU A 163 -0.14 7.70 -3.46
N ARG A 164 -0.28 8.46 -4.54
CA ARG A 164 -0.93 9.79 -4.50
C ARG A 164 -2.42 9.68 -4.23
N TYR A 165 -3.12 8.74 -4.89
CA TYR A 165 -4.54 8.51 -4.63
C TYR A 165 -4.78 8.11 -3.18
N SER A 166 -3.99 7.19 -2.63
CA SER A 166 -4.11 6.80 -1.22
C SER A 166 -3.90 7.98 -0.27
N PHE A 167 -2.88 8.80 -0.52
CA PHE A 167 -2.61 10.01 0.25
C PHE A 167 -3.82 10.96 0.27
N TRP A 168 -4.38 11.31 -0.90
CA TRP A 168 -5.51 12.24 -0.98
C TRP A 168 -6.79 11.69 -0.35
N ILE A 169 -7.04 10.38 -0.49
CA ILE A 169 -8.18 9.72 0.15
C ILE A 169 -8.06 9.80 1.68
N LYS A 170 -6.89 9.46 2.23
CA LYS A 170 -6.66 9.54 3.68
C LYS A 170 -6.72 10.97 4.20
N LEU A 171 -6.11 11.92 3.47
CA LEU A 171 -6.16 13.33 3.84
C LEU A 171 -7.60 13.85 3.87
N PHE A 172 -8.43 13.47 2.90
CA PHE A 172 -9.84 13.81 2.88
C PHE A 172 -10.56 13.28 4.13
N PHE A 173 -10.38 12.00 4.48
CA PHE A 173 -11.00 11.43 5.68
C PHE A 173 -10.55 12.13 6.95
N ILE A 174 -9.25 12.39 7.12
CA ILE A 174 -8.72 13.09 8.31
C ILE A 174 -9.33 14.48 8.46
N LEU A 175 -9.43 15.25 7.37
CA LEU A 175 -9.99 16.60 7.42
C LEU A 175 -11.49 16.57 7.77
N VAL A 176 -12.23 15.62 7.20
CA VAL A 176 -13.66 15.42 7.50
C VAL A 176 -13.85 14.98 8.95
N GLU A 177 -13.07 14.01 9.43
CA GLU A 177 -13.15 13.50 10.81
C GLU A 177 -12.79 14.57 11.83
N ILE A 178 -11.75 15.37 11.60
CA ILE A 178 -11.40 16.51 12.48
C ILE A 178 -12.56 17.52 12.53
N ALA A 179 -13.10 17.91 11.37
CA ALA A 179 -14.20 18.87 11.32
C ALA A 179 -15.44 18.35 12.07
N MET A 180 -15.77 17.08 11.89
CA MET A 180 -16.91 16.45 12.56
C MET A 180 -16.65 16.22 14.05
N ALA A 181 -15.44 15.83 14.46
CA ALA A 181 -15.08 15.66 15.87
C ALA A 181 -15.15 16.99 16.63
N ILE A 182 -14.74 18.10 16.00
CA ILE A 182 -14.93 19.45 16.57
C ILE A 182 -16.42 19.76 16.69
N ALA A 183 -17.23 19.50 15.65
CA ALA A 183 -18.67 19.72 15.71
C ALA A 183 -19.33 18.88 16.81
N PHE A 184 -18.92 17.62 16.96
CA PHE A 184 -19.37 16.71 18.01
C PHE A 184 -19.08 17.28 19.40
N GLY A 185 -17.82 17.67 19.66
CA GLY A 185 -17.42 18.26 20.94
C GLY A 185 -18.14 19.58 21.24
N VAL A 186 -18.38 20.42 20.22
CA VAL A 186 -19.14 21.66 20.37
C VAL A 186 -20.62 21.38 20.69
N CYS A 187 -21.26 20.43 20.02
CA CYS A 187 -22.63 20.04 20.30
C CYS A 187 -22.80 19.45 21.72
N GLN A 188 -21.86 18.61 22.15
CA GLN A 188 -21.78 18.09 23.52
C GLN A 188 -21.71 19.24 24.55
N ASN A 189 -20.77 20.17 24.37
CA ASN A 189 -20.58 21.30 25.28
C ASN A 189 -21.79 22.27 25.32
N GLN A 190 -22.61 22.32 24.27
CA GLN A 190 -23.83 23.13 24.21
C GLN A 190 -25.08 22.40 24.71
N GLY A 191 -24.97 21.16 25.21
CA GLY A 191 -26.12 20.35 25.62
C GLY A 191 -27.03 19.92 24.46
N LYS A 192 -26.54 19.96 23.21
CA LYS A 192 -27.28 19.53 22.01
C LYS A 192 -27.09 18.04 21.78
N TYR A 193 -27.51 17.22 22.75
CA TYR A 193 -27.16 15.80 22.80
C TYR A 193 -27.64 14.99 21.60
N ASN A 194 -28.87 15.22 21.12
CA ASN A 194 -29.37 14.55 19.91
C ASN A 194 -28.51 14.80 18.67
N ALA A 195 -28.08 16.06 18.47
CA ALA A 195 -27.21 16.41 17.35
C ALA A 195 -25.83 15.77 17.50
N ALA A 196 -25.27 15.79 18.73
CA ALA A 196 -24.01 15.12 19.01
C ALA A 196 -24.10 13.59 18.83
N ALA A 197 -25.22 12.95 19.18
CA ALA A 197 -25.41 11.51 18.98
C ALA A 197 -25.40 11.18 17.48
N VAL A 198 -26.13 11.95 16.66
CA VAL A 198 -26.09 11.81 15.20
C VAL A 198 -24.66 12.00 14.66
N LEU A 199 -23.93 13.00 15.16
CA LEU A 199 -22.53 13.22 14.75
C LEU A 199 -21.63 12.04 15.11
N GLU A 200 -21.78 11.46 16.30
CA GLU A 200 -21.01 10.29 16.72
C GLU A 200 -21.24 9.10 15.78
N TRP A 201 -22.49 8.78 15.46
CA TRP A 201 -22.84 7.72 14.49
C TRP A 201 -22.23 7.99 13.11
N ILE A 202 -22.29 9.22 12.61
CA ILE A 202 -21.72 9.56 11.31
C ILE A 202 -20.19 9.47 11.35
N ILE A 203 -19.54 9.99 12.40
CA ILE A 203 -18.08 9.89 12.57
C ILE A 203 -17.65 8.43 12.56
N ALA A 204 -18.34 7.57 13.32
CA ALA A 204 -18.02 6.14 13.37
C ALA A 204 -18.21 5.45 12.01
N LEU A 205 -19.24 5.82 11.24
CA LEU A 205 -19.44 5.31 9.87
C LEU A 205 -18.40 5.85 8.87
N ILE A 206 -17.89 7.07 9.07
CA ILE A 206 -16.79 7.60 8.25
C ILE A 206 -15.49 6.89 8.60
N PHE A 207 -15.24 6.61 9.89
CA PHE A 207 -14.08 5.87 10.35
C PHE A 207 -14.00 4.47 9.70
N PHE A 208 -15.14 3.83 9.45
CA PHE A 208 -15.19 2.59 8.63
C PHE A 208 -14.50 2.78 7.27
N PHE A 209 -14.87 3.83 6.52
CA PHE A 209 -14.30 4.09 5.20
C PHE A 209 -12.83 4.51 5.28
N TYR A 210 -12.44 5.23 6.34
CA TYR A 210 -11.05 5.54 6.61
C TYR A 210 -10.21 4.26 6.80
N VAL A 211 -10.62 3.36 7.69
CA VAL A 211 -9.94 2.07 7.91
C VAL A 211 -9.91 1.25 6.62
N LEU A 212 -11.04 1.16 5.91
CA LEU A 212 -11.13 0.46 4.64
C LEU A 212 -10.10 1.01 3.64
N SER A 213 -9.91 2.33 3.56
CA SER A 213 -8.98 2.97 2.61
C SER A 213 -7.53 2.45 2.68
N PHE A 214 -7.11 1.85 3.80
CA PHE A 214 -5.78 1.25 3.92
C PHE A 214 -5.58 0.05 2.99
N PHE A 215 -6.64 -0.61 2.50
CA PHE A 215 -6.47 -1.69 1.51
C PHE A 215 -5.72 -1.20 0.25
N ILE A 216 -5.89 0.08 -0.11
CA ILE A 216 -5.28 0.72 -1.29
C ILE A 216 -3.76 0.69 -1.19
N ASP A 217 -3.19 0.77 0.02
CA ASP A 217 -1.74 0.78 0.27
C ASP A 217 -1.09 -0.57 -0.03
N PHE A 218 -1.86 -1.65 0.08
CA PHE A 218 -1.38 -3.00 -0.18
C PHE A 218 -1.54 -3.41 -1.65
N MET A 219 -2.30 -2.68 -2.47
CA MET A 219 -2.50 -3.01 -3.89
C MET A 219 -1.19 -3.13 -4.70
N PRO A 220 -0.20 -2.22 -4.55
CA PRO A 220 1.06 -2.34 -5.29
C PRO A 220 1.84 -3.63 -4.98
N ALA A 221 1.75 -4.13 -3.74
CA ALA A 221 2.41 -5.38 -3.34
C ALA A 221 1.79 -6.62 -4.00
N VAL A 222 0.50 -6.58 -4.34
CA VAL A 222 -0.20 -7.65 -5.07
C VAL A 222 0.18 -7.65 -6.56
N ARG A 223 0.27 -6.47 -7.17
CA ARG A 223 0.57 -6.32 -8.61
C ARG A 223 1.96 -6.83 -9.00
N LYS A 224 2.96 -6.73 -8.11
CA LYS A 224 4.31 -7.29 -8.35
C LYS A 224 4.32 -8.81 -8.57
N LYS A 225 3.34 -9.54 -8.02
CA LYS A 225 3.23 -11.00 -8.20
C LYS A 225 2.93 -11.38 -9.65
N HIS A 226 2.15 -10.55 -10.36
CA HIS A 226 1.71 -10.82 -11.73
C HIS A 226 2.74 -10.38 -12.79
N HIS A 227 3.60 -9.40 -12.47
CA HIS A 227 4.73 -9.02 -13.33
C HIS A 227 5.91 -9.98 -13.20
N GLN A 228 6.21 -10.47 -12.00
CA GLN A 228 7.23 -11.52 -11.85
C GLN A 228 6.79 -12.83 -12.49
N SER A 229 5.55 -13.27 -12.32
CA SER A 229 5.08 -14.51 -12.97
C SER A 229 5.12 -14.39 -14.48
N ARG A 230 4.76 -13.24 -15.05
CA ARG A 230 4.76 -13.04 -16.51
C ARG A 230 6.15 -12.81 -17.09
N ALA A 231 7.06 -12.14 -16.36
CA ALA A 231 8.47 -12.03 -16.76
C ALA A 231 9.16 -13.40 -16.69
N THR A 232 8.95 -14.16 -15.62
CA THR A 232 9.48 -15.53 -15.51
C THR A 232 8.83 -16.48 -16.52
N GLU A 233 7.53 -16.41 -16.79
CA GLU A 233 6.90 -17.20 -17.87
C GLU A 233 7.42 -16.81 -19.25
N MET A 234 7.65 -15.52 -19.52
CA MET A 234 8.23 -15.05 -20.78
C MET A 234 9.70 -15.45 -20.91
N ASP A 235 10.50 -15.35 -19.85
CA ASP A 235 11.91 -15.76 -19.82
C ASP A 235 12.03 -17.28 -19.99
N VAL A 236 11.19 -18.06 -19.30
CA VAL A 236 11.16 -19.54 -19.42
C VAL A 236 10.63 -19.96 -20.80
N ALA A 237 9.65 -19.24 -21.37
CA ALA A 237 9.18 -19.47 -22.73
C ALA A 237 10.20 -19.07 -23.81
N MET A 238 10.99 -18.01 -23.59
CA MET A 238 12.11 -17.64 -24.47
C MET A 238 13.24 -18.66 -24.38
N GLU A 239 13.57 -19.16 -23.20
CA GLU A 239 14.60 -20.19 -22.99
C GLU A 239 14.19 -21.54 -23.62
N GLN A 240 12.91 -21.92 -23.56
CA GLN A 240 12.37 -23.07 -24.30
C GLN A 240 12.29 -22.84 -25.82
N GLY A 241 11.98 -21.61 -26.25
CA GLY A 241 11.98 -21.23 -27.67
C GLY A 241 13.38 -21.29 -28.28
N ASP A 242 14.40 -20.86 -27.55
CA ASP A 242 15.80 -20.85 -28.02
C ASP A 242 16.43 -22.26 -28.01
N ALA A 243 16.08 -23.10 -27.03
CA ALA A 243 16.51 -24.51 -27.01
C ALA A 243 15.98 -25.33 -28.19
N THR A 244 14.78 -25.01 -28.71
CA THR A 244 14.20 -25.70 -29.88
C THR A 244 14.81 -25.23 -31.22
N LEU A 245 15.36 -24.00 -31.27
CA LEU A 245 16.09 -23.48 -32.43
C LEU A 245 17.55 -23.98 -32.47
N SER A 246 18.21 -24.05 -31.32
CA SER A 246 19.59 -24.58 -31.20
C SER A 246 19.69 -26.07 -31.59
N SER A 247 18.67 -26.88 -31.29
CA SER A 247 18.62 -28.30 -31.68
C SER A 247 18.48 -28.56 -33.18
N ARG A 248 18.07 -27.57 -34.00
CA ARG A 248 17.91 -27.76 -35.46
C ARG A 248 19.19 -27.49 -36.25
N HIS A 249 20.19 -26.82 -35.69
CA HIS A 249 21.41 -26.46 -36.42
C HIS A 249 22.58 -27.44 -36.29
N HIS A 250 22.47 -28.52 -35.50
CA HIS A 250 23.53 -29.51 -35.32
C HIS A 250 23.26 -30.91 -35.91
N ARG A 251 22.33 -31.04 -36.86
CA ARG A 251 22.06 -32.32 -37.53
C ARG A 251 21.94 -32.17 -39.04
N ASN A 252 23.01 -31.77 -39.71
CA ASN A 252 23.25 -32.10 -41.13
C ASN A 252 24.70 -31.77 -41.52
N GLY A 253 25.51 -32.80 -41.71
CA GLY A 253 26.89 -32.71 -42.19
C GLY A 253 27.54 -34.08 -42.18
N ALA A 254 27.44 -34.79 -43.31
CA ALA A 254 27.74 -36.20 -43.47
C ALA A 254 29.24 -36.54 -43.47
N SER A 255 29.48 -37.82 -43.13
CA SER A 255 30.73 -38.58 -43.09
C SER A 255 31.47 -38.71 -44.44
N ASN A 256 32.80 -38.60 -44.39
CA ASN A 256 33.82 -39.51 -44.96
C ASN A 256 35.20 -38.87 -44.65
N GLY A 257 36.14 -39.46 -43.93
CA GLY A 257 36.65 -40.83 -44.02
C GLY A 257 37.91 -40.80 -44.89
N TYR A 258 39.10 -40.79 -44.25
CA TYR A 258 40.37 -41.47 -44.60
C TYR A 258 41.59 -40.73 -44.05
N MET A 259 42.33 -41.46 -43.22
CA MET A 259 43.60 -41.12 -42.58
C MET A 259 44.75 -41.62 -43.47
N ASN A 260 45.82 -40.83 -43.61
CA ASN A 260 47.16 -41.36 -43.86
C ASN A 260 48.23 -40.32 -43.49
N GLY A 261 49.25 -40.76 -42.76
CA GLY A 261 50.35 -39.95 -42.28
C GLY A 261 51.66 -40.10 -43.06
N TYR A 262 52.72 -39.68 -42.38
CA TYR A 262 54.16 -39.73 -42.69
C TYR A 262 54.78 -38.59 -43.51
N GLY A 263 55.90 -38.07 -42.98
CA GLY A 263 57.08 -37.79 -43.78
C GLY A 263 57.73 -36.42 -43.58
N ASP A 264 58.86 -36.42 -42.86
CA ASP A 264 59.82 -35.33 -42.67
C ASP A 264 60.34 -34.68 -43.97
N GLY A 265 60.88 -33.46 -43.86
CA GLY A 265 61.81 -32.95 -44.87
C GLY A 265 62.10 -31.45 -44.83
N TYR A 266 63.15 -31.05 -44.12
CA TYR A 266 63.81 -29.74 -44.25
C TYR A 266 64.39 -29.55 -45.66
N THR A 267 64.21 -28.39 -46.31
CA THR A 267 65.26 -27.77 -47.17
C THR A 267 65.02 -26.27 -47.40
N ASN A 268 66.05 -25.46 -47.13
CA ASN A 268 66.19 -24.05 -47.50
C ASN A 268 66.66 -23.92 -48.97
N GLY A 269 66.27 -22.87 -49.69
CA GLY A 269 66.77 -22.62 -51.05
C GLY A 269 66.37 -21.28 -51.69
N HIS A 270 67.03 -20.21 -51.26
CA HIS A 270 67.50 -19.02 -52.00
C HIS A 270 67.03 -18.62 -53.43
N THR A 271 66.66 -17.32 -53.53
CA THR A 271 66.97 -16.26 -54.56
C THR A 271 66.27 -16.12 -55.92
N ASN A 272 65.81 -14.87 -56.09
CA ASN A 272 65.89 -13.94 -57.25
C ASN A 272 65.24 -14.28 -58.60
N GLY A 273 64.55 -13.27 -59.14
CA GLY A 273 64.39 -13.10 -60.58
C GLY A 273 63.22 -12.20 -60.96
N GLN A 274 63.52 -10.92 -61.21
CA GLN A 274 62.62 -9.90 -61.76
C GLN A 274 61.89 -10.37 -63.02
N ASN A 275 60.65 -9.93 -63.21
CA ASN A 275 60.24 -9.51 -64.55
C ASN A 275 59.19 -8.39 -64.54
N ASN A 276 59.43 -7.46 -65.46
CA ASN A 276 58.81 -6.15 -65.64
C ASN A 276 57.37 -6.19 -66.18
N GLY A 277 56.64 -5.10 -65.98
CA GLY A 277 55.89 -4.48 -67.08
C GLY A 277 54.51 -3.90 -66.75
N TYR A 278 54.44 -2.55 -66.77
CA TYR A 278 53.30 -1.69 -67.17
C TYR A 278 52.07 -1.63 -66.24
N GLU A 279 51.32 -0.54 -66.10
CA GLU A 279 51.48 0.92 -66.20
C GLU A 279 50.13 1.49 -65.69
N ASN A 280 50.15 2.59 -64.93
CA ASN A 280 49.13 3.65 -64.83
C ASN A 280 47.72 3.29 -64.32
N ASP A 281 46.89 4.16 -63.73
CA ASP A 281 46.91 5.45 -63.02
C ASP A 281 45.41 5.64 -62.60
N HIS A 282 45.13 6.64 -61.77
CA HIS A 282 43.79 7.22 -61.47
C HIS A 282 43.04 6.75 -60.22
N GLN A 283 43.36 7.43 -59.13
CA GLN A 283 42.49 8.38 -58.40
C GLN A 283 40.96 8.38 -58.68
N GLN A 284 40.23 8.43 -57.55
CA GLN A 284 39.30 9.51 -57.11
C GLN A 284 37.80 9.19 -56.90
N ASN A 285 37.29 9.93 -55.90
CA ASN A 285 35.90 10.24 -55.50
C ASN A 285 35.32 9.29 -54.42
N GLY A 286 35.03 9.69 -53.17
CA GLY A 286 34.71 11.01 -52.61
C GLY A 286 33.19 11.16 -52.38
N VAL A 287 32.81 11.80 -51.26
CA VAL A 287 31.49 12.41 -50.91
C VAL A 287 30.65 11.63 -49.86
N VAL A 288 30.71 11.97 -48.56
CA VAL A 288 29.94 12.95 -47.70
C VAL A 288 28.82 12.28 -46.87
N LYS A 289 28.80 12.62 -45.57
CA LYS A 289 27.81 12.26 -44.53
C LYS A 289 26.94 13.49 -44.20
N PRO A 290 25.64 13.33 -43.86
CA PRO A 290 24.97 14.27 -42.95
C PRO A 290 24.14 13.55 -41.85
N THR A 291 24.43 13.78 -40.55
CA THR A 291 23.79 14.69 -39.55
C THR A 291 22.40 14.29 -39.02
N GLU A 292 22.31 14.19 -37.70
CA GLU A 292 21.15 13.86 -36.85
C GLU A 292 20.12 15.01 -36.74
N PRO A 293 18.83 14.73 -36.43
CA PRO A 293 17.87 15.74 -36.01
C PRO A 293 17.59 15.76 -34.49
N VAL A 294 17.51 16.97 -33.94
CA VAL A 294 17.13 17.37 -32.56
C VAL A 294 15.59 17.49 -32.44
N PRO A 295 14.95 17.21 -31.28
CA PRO A 295 13.49 17.11 -31.16
C PRO A 295 12.78 18.46 -30.96
N ALA A 296 11.50 18.52 -31.34
CA ALA A 296 10.63 19.68 -31.18
C ALA A 296 9.73 19.58 -29.94
N SER A 297 9.65 20.71 -29.21
CA SER A 297 8.73 21.02 -28.12
C SER A 297 7.32 21.34 -28.61
N GLN A 298 6.28 20.89 -27.90
CA GLN A 298 4.95 21.53 -27.97
C GLN A 298 4.28 21.61 -26.60
N ASN A 299 3.91 22.84 -26.25
CA ASN A 299 2.95 23.21 -25.21
C ASN A 299 1.53 22.94 -25.71
N PHE A 300 0.68 22.34 -24.87
CA PHE A 300 -0.72 22.70 -24.59
C PHE A 300 -1.17 21.96 -23.32
#